data_AF-A0A920WBN7-F1
#
_entry.id   AF-A0A920WBN7-F1
#
_cell.length_a   1.000
_cell.length_b   1.000
_cell.length_c   1.000
_cell.angle_alpha   90.00
_cell.angle_beta   90.00
_cell.angle_gamma   90.00
#
_symmetry.space_group_name_H-M   'P 1'
#
loop_
_entity.id
_entity.type
_entity.pdbx_description
1 polymer ?
#
loop_
_entity_poly.entity_id
_entity_poly.type
_entity_poly.pdbx_seq_one_letter_code
_entity_poly.pdbx_strand_id
1 'polypeptide(L)'
;MVDGNQGQSDEAMHQTPAVIKKPYQEFKTTFGRGDPSPFIEEYMTDDADIILVGMGTLALPVKVPVRQMRQEGKKVGFLRFKIFSVHSLQMKSEKR
;
A
#
# COMPACT_ATOMS: atom_id res chain seq x y z
N MET A 1 -15.83 17.66 30.05
CA MET A 1 -16.20 18.36 28.81
C MET A 1 -15.01 18.29 27.85
N VAL A 2 -14.93 17.22 27.05
CA VAL A 2 -13.96 17.12 25.93
C VAL A 2 -14.69 16.44 24.77
N ASP A 3 -15.70 17.11 24.21
CA ASP A 3 -16.46 16.64 23.05
C ASP A 3 -16.43 17.71 21.95
N GLY A 4 -15.24 18.00 21.46
CA GLY A 4 -15.04 18.85 20.30
C GLY A 4 -13.92 18.25 19.46
N ASN A 5 -14.23 17.92 18.20
CA ASN A 5 -13.29 17.62 17.09
C ASN A 5 -13.05 16.15 16.68
N GLN A 6 -13.65 15.13 17.31
CA GLN A 6 -13.46 13.73 16.88
C GLN A 6 -14.18 13.37 15.57
N GLY A 7 -15.43 13.81 15.37
CA GLY A 7 -16.23 13.45 14.18
C GLY A 7 -15.71 14.03 12.86
N GLN A 8 -15.23 15.28 12.85
CA GLN A 8 -14.65 15.88 11.64
C GLN A 8 -13.35 15.21 11.21
N SER A 9 -12.52 14.80 12.18
CA SER A 9 -11.27 14.11 11.90
C SER A 9 -11.54 12.74 11.29
N ASP A 10 -12.52 12.01 11.82
CA ASP A 10 -12.93 10.69 11.34
C ASP A 10 -13.52 10.74 9.92
N GLU A 11 -14.46 11.66 9.67
CA GLU A 11 -15.02 11.88 8.32
C GLU A 11 -13.94 12.27 7.30
N ALA A 12 -12.99 13.12 7.69
CA ALA A 12 -11.85 13.47 6.84
C ALA A 12 -10.97 12.24 6.53
N MET A 13 -10.75 11.35 7.50
CA MET A 13 -10.01 10.10 7.27
C MET A 13 -10.75 9.17 6.29
N HIS A 14 -12.09 9.11 6.37
CA HIS A 14 -12.92 8.32 5.45
C HIS A 14 -12.88 8.84 4.00
N GLN A 15 -12.78 10.14 3.80
CA GLN A 15 -12.74 10.75 2.46
C GLN A 15 -11.35 10.71 1.81
N THR A 16 -10.31 10.55 2.63
CA THR A 16 -8.90 10.59 2.21
C THR A 16 -8.58 9.68 1.01
N PRO A 17 -9.03 8.41 0.93
CA PRO A 17 -8.76 7.55 -0.22
C PRO A 17 -9.32 8.09 -1.54
N ALA A 18 -10.50 8.74 -1.53
CA ALA A 18 -11.10 9.31 -2.72
C ALA A 18 -10.29 10.50 -3.25
N VAL A 19 -9.82 11.35 -2.33
CA VAL A 19 -8.98 12.52 -2.65
C VAL A 19 -7.63 12.13 -3.24
N ILE A 20 -7.03 11.02 -2.78
CA ILE A 20 -5.70 10.57 -3.25
C ILE A 20 -5.74 9.96 -4.66
N LYS A 21 -6.82 9.24 -5.01
CA LYS A 21 -6.91 8.47 -6.25
C LYS A 21 -6.77 9.34 -7.51
N LYS A 22 -7.46 10.48 -7.55
CA LYS A 22 -7.48 11.36 -8.74
C LYS A 22 -6.10 11.99 -9.03
N PRO A 23 -5.44 12.68 -8.09
CA PRO A 23 -4.09 13.20 -8.30
C PRO A 23 -3.07 12.11 -8.62
N TYR A 24 -3.21 10.92 -8.02
CA TYR A 24 -2.32 9.80 -8.33
C TYR A 24 -2.47 9.31 -9.78
N GLN A 25 -3.71 9.25 -10.28
CA GLN A 25 -3.97 8.86 -11.66
C GLN A 25 -3.46 9.91 -12.66
N GLU A 26 -3.63 11.19 -12.35
CA GLU A 26 -3.07 12.30 -13.12
C GLU A 26 -1.54 12.21 -13.14
N PHE A 27 -0.91 11.96 -12.00
CA PHE A 27 0.53 11.74 -11.91
C PHE A 27 1.00 10.57 -12.77
N LYS A 28 0.31 9.42 -12.72
CA LYS A 28 0.65 8.26 -13.57
C LYS A 28 0.55 8.59 -15.05
N THR A 29 -0.47 9.34 -15.44
CA THR A 29 -0.71 9.74 -16.83
C THR A 29 0.37 10.71 -17.31
N THR A 30 0.69 11.73 -16.51
CA THR A 30 1.65 12.78 -16.85
C THR A 30 3.09 12.27 -16.88
N PHE A 31 3.48 11.43 -15.92
CA PHE A 31 4.88 11.00 -15.77
C PHE A 31 5.16 9.59 -16.28
N GLY A 32 4.13 8.84 -16.72
CA GLY A 32 4.28 7.47 -17.22
C GLY A 32 4.82 6.48 -16.18
N ARG A 33 4.72 6.79 -14.88
CA ARG A 33 5.28 5.96 -13.80
C ARG A 33 4.34 5.88 -12.60
N GLY A 34 4.41 4.76 -11.88
CA GLY A 34 3.65 4.50 -10.65
C GLY A 34 2.96 3.15 -10.68
N ASP A 35 2.71 2.60 -9.50
CA ASP A 35 2.07 1.29 -9.34
C ASP A 35 0.56 1.34 -9.65
N PRO A 36 -0.11 0.18 -9.76
CA PRO A 36 -1.56 0.12 -9.92
C PRO A 36 -2.32 0.81 -8.78
N SER A 37 -1.82 0.72 -7.54
CA SER A 37 -2.45 1.31 -6.36
C SER A 37 -1.67 2.51 -5.81
N PRO A 38 -2.34 3.62 -5.43
CA PRO A 38 -1.72 4.71 -4.69
C PRO A 38 -1.36 4.35 -3.25
N PHE A 39 -1.96 3.30 -2.69
CA PHE A 39 -1.85 2.97 -1.26
C PHE A 39 -0.83 1.88 -0.98
N ILE A 40 -0.72 0.92 -1.89
CA ILE A 40 0.18 -0.21 -1.75
C ILE A 40 1.06 -0.37 -2.99
N GLU A 41 2.20 -1.01 -2.79
CA GLU A 41 3.04 -1.55 -3.84
C GLU A 41 3.27 -3.02 -3.56
N GLU A 42 3.06 -3.84 -4.58
CA GLU A 42 3.21 -5.28 -4.50
C GLU A 42 4.41 -5.71 -5.33
N TYR A 43 5.14 -6.70 -4.82
CA TYR A 43 6.28 -7.28 -5.50
C TYR A 43 6.26 -8.80 -5.34
N MET A 44 6.02 -9.51 -6.44
CA MET A 44 5.94 -10.98 -6.50
C MET A 44 4.96 -11.57 -5.48
N THR A 45 3.74 -11.05 -5.40
CA THR A 45 2.73 -11.46 -4.40
C THR A 45 1.69 -12.45 -4.94
N ASP A 46 1.51 -12.57 -6.26
CA ASP A 46 0.38 -13.32 -6.86
C ASP A 46 0.36 -14.82 -6.51
N ASP A 47 1.54 -15.43 -6.39
CA ASP A 47 1.73 -16.86 -6.09
C ASP A 47 2.54 -17.08 -4.79
N ALA A 48 2.68 -16.05 -3.96
CA ALA A 48 3.51 -16.11 -2.76
C ALA A 48 2.84 -16.93 -1.64
N ASP A 49 3.57 -17.88 -1.07
CA ASP A 49 3.19 -18.59 0.16
C ASP A 49 3.42 -17.70 1.40
N ILE A 50 4.43 -16.83 1.35
CA ILE A 50 4.79 -15.90 2.43
C ILE A 50 4.90 -14.49 1.86
N ILE A 51 4.23 -13.52 2.49
CA ILE A 51 4.32 -12.10 2.11
C ILE A 51 4.98 -11.33 3.25
N LEU A 52 6.15 -10.74 2.98
CA LEU A 52 6.77 -9.75 3.84
C LEU A 52 5.99 -8.45 3.73
N VAL A 53 5.71 -7.80 4.85
CA VAL A 53 4.98 -6.53 4.89
C VAL A 53 5.89 -5.46 5.47
N GLY A 54 5.95 -4.31 4.81
CA GLY A 54 6.79 -3.21 5.26
C GLY A 54 6.25 -1.83 4.87
N MET A 55 6.93 -0.81 5.35
CA MET A 55 6.63 0.59 5.05
C MET A 55 7.94 1.38 4.95
N GLY A 56 7.91 2.52 4.25
CA GLY A 56 9.03 3.46 4.22
C GLY A 56 10.15 3.07 3.24
N THR A 57 11.37 3.52 3.56
CA THR A 57 12.56 3.48 2.68
C THR A 57 13.13 2.07 2.48
N LEU A 58 12.82 1.13 3.37
CA LEU A 58 13.29 -0.26 3.31
C LEU A 58 12.72 -1.05 2.13
N ALA A 59 11.73 -0.52 1.44
CA ALA A 59 11.05 -1.22 0.36
C ALA A 59 11.88 -1.52 -0.88
N LEU A 60 12.79 -0.63 -1.26
CA LEU A 60 13.64 -0.86 -2.43
C LEU A 60 14.71 -1.93 -2.14
N PRO A 61 15.46 -1.85 -1.02
CA PRO A 61 16.41 -2.90 -0.65
C PRO A 61 15.79 -4.28 -0.52
N VAL A 62 14.55 -4.40 -0.01
CA VAL A 62 13.91 -5.70 0.24
C VAL A 62 13.63 -6.51 -1.03
N LYS A 63 13.53 -5.84 -2.20
CA LYS A 63 13.29 -6.54 -3.47
C LYS A 63 14.45 -7.45 -3.87
N VAL A 64 15.68 -7.13 -3.44
CA VAL A 64 16.88 -7.93 -3.74
C VAL A 64 16.81 -9.31 -3.06
N PRO A 65 16.69 -9.41 -1.72
CA PRO A 65 16.59 -10.71 -1.06
C PRO A 65 15.32 -11.48 -1.46
N VAL A 66 14.18 -10.81 -1.67
CA VAL A 66 12.96 -11.48 -2.16
C VAL A 66 13.22 -12.19 -3.50
N ARG A 67 13.92 -11.53 -4.42
CA ARG A 67 14.27 -12.12 -5.72
C ARG A 67 15.24 -13.29 -5.58
N GLN A 68 16.23 -13.20 -4.70
CA GLN A 68 17.17 -14.28 -4.44
C GLN A 68 16.44 -15.50 -3.87
N MET A 69 15.57 -15.32 -2.89
CA MET A 69 14.75 -16.40 -2.32
C MET A 69 13.85 -17.03 -3.38
N ARG A 70 13.29 -16.24 -4.31
CA ARG A 70 12.51 -16.73 -5.45
C ARG A 70 13.34 -17.57 -6.41
N GLN A 71 14.58 -17.17 -6.68
CA GLN A 71 15.51 -17.97 -7.50
C GLN A 71 15.86 -19.32 -6.84
N GLU A 72 15.85 -19.38 -5.50
CA GLU A 72 16.00 -20.61 -4.72
C GLU A 72 14.71 -21.47 -4.68
N GLY A 73 13.64 -21.06 -5.38
CA GLY A 73 12.36 -21.76 -5.42
C GLY A 73 11.41 -21.45 -4.27
N LYS A 74 11.74 -20.49 -3.40
CA LYS A 74 10.86 -20.08 -2.29
C LYS A 74 9.83 -19.06 -2.79
N LYS A 75 8.55 -19.33 -2.59
CA LYS A 75 7.45 -18.44 -3.00
C LYS A 75 7.24 -17.29 -2.01
N VAL A 76 8.19 -16.34 -1.99
CA VAL A 76 8.15 -15.17 -1.11
C VAL A 76 7.78 -13.92 -1.89
N GLY A 77 6.84 -13.13 -1.38
CA GLY A 77 6.44 -11.83 -1.90
C GLY A 77 6.70 -10.70 -0.92
N PHE A 78 6.53 -9.46 -1.39
CA PHE A 78 6.60 -8.27 -0.55
C PHE A 78 5.45 -7.31 -0.85
N LEU A 79 4.84 -6.76 0.19
CA LEU A 79 3.81 -5.73 0.13
C LEU A 79 4.26 -4.52 0.94
N ARG A 80 4.32 -3.37 0.29
CA ARG A 80 4.62 -2.08 0.90
C ARG A 80 3.38 -1.23 1.08
N PHE A 81 3.20 -0.69 2.27
CA PHE A 81 2.30 0.44 2.50
C PHE A 81 2.99 1.76 2.12
N LYS A 82 2.32 2.57 1.27
CA LYS A 82 2.79 3.91 0.88
C LYS A 82 2.20 5.00 1.76
N ILE A 83 0.96 4.80 2.18
CA ILE A 83 0.20 5.75 3.00
C ILE A 83 -0.24 5.00 4.25
N PHE A 84 0.04 5.58 5.40
CA PHE A 84 -0.41 5.07 6.68
C PHE A 84 -1.48 6.00 7.25
N SER A 85 -2.67 5.45 7.37
CA SER A 85 -3.84 6.02 8.02
C SER A 85 -4.60 4.88 8.70
N VAL A 86 -5.32 5.12 9.79
CA VAL A 86 -6.10 4.10 10.51
C VAL A 86 -7.08 3.32 9.62
N HIS A 87 -7.51 3.89 8.49
CA HIS A 87 -8.35 3.21 7.50
C HIS A 87 -7.63 2.32 6.47
N SER A 88 -6.29 2.37 6.40
CA SER A 88 -5.50 1.62 5.40
C SER A 88 -5.59 0.11 5.59
N LEU A 89 -5.99 -0.35 6.78
CA LEU A 89 -6.09 -1.76 7.15
C LEU A 89 -7.38 -2.42 6.62
N GLN A 90 -8.45 -1.66 6.34
CA GLN A 90 -9.72 -2.19 5.87
C GLN A 90 -9.69 -2.60 4.37
N MET A 91 -8.76 -2.05 3.58
CA MET A 91 -8.82 -2.14 2.11
C MET A 91 -8.59 -3.55 1.53
N LYS A 92 -8.08 -4.50 2.32
CA LYS A 92 -7.87 -5.90 1.88
C LYS A 92 -8.95 -6.87 2.36
N SER A 93 -9.88 -6.47 3.24
CA SER A 93 -10.91 -7.39 3.75
C SER A 93 -12.17 -7.48 2.86
N GLU A 94 -12.29 -6.62 1.85
CA GLU A 94 -13.50 -6.48 1.02
C GLU A 94 -13.40 -7.18 -0.35
N LYS A 95 -12.36 -8.00 -0.55
CA LYS A 95 -12.22 -8.93 -1.69
C LYS A 95 -12.40 -10.39 -1.27
N ARG A 96 -13.40 -10.68 -0.45
CA ARG A 96 -13.94 -12.03 -0.26
C ARG A 96 -15.38 -12.08 -0.72
#